data_AF-A0A6N8X6J2-F1
#
_entry.id   AF-A0A6N8X6J2-F1
#
_cell.length_a   1.000
_cell.length_b   1.000
_cell.length_c   1.000
_cell.angle_alpha   90.00
_cell.angle_beta   90.00
_cell.angle_gamma   90.00
#
_symmetry.space_group_name_H-M   'P 1'
#
loop_
_entity.id
_entity.type
_entity.pdbx_description
1 polymer ?
#
loop_
_entity_poly.entity_id
_entity_poly.type
_entity_poly.pdbx_seq_one_letter_code
_entity_poly.pdbx_strand_id
1 'polypeptide(L)'
;MKRRQTAFPVSAALACLVWAGCGDGPTEPPRFTLSGTVSDPRWEGMVVPGVTVRLAGTGESTTTGADGKYRVSNVGGTQTVTVAASPSYVSQSAEITMDADRTLDFALEHTGEPPFAGTPWITPDIITSSDLTSLGTVTYAGRGIRLVFDRRLGRWTNVNAYLFDALFGVREVEFHLNPEFADTVASRMEVDRFGPAIGRLPAALLSNLRQVQINAGEGAFGGSSHTGGLLIHTEDDATDHMLRGGFLEEVLLHEAAHMSLDMLYADSADWQAAQAADGVYISDYARDFPQREDVAESILMYFAVRYVPDRVTPELRWLIVTTIPNRIAFFDGKRLDMSPFVVTSSSVPAPDFKTMRPLPRTWRPFEAPLVRRR
;
A
#
# COMPACT_ATOMS: atom_id res chain seq x y z
N MET A 1 72.71 -67.76 70.79
CA MET A 1 72.03 -66.85 71.76
C MET A 1 71.64 -65.56 71.04
N LYS A 2 70.37 -65.16 71.15
CA LYS A 2 69.75 -63.87 70.72
C LYS A 2 69.81 -63.50 69.22
N ARG A 3 68.64 -63.34 68.58
CA ARG A 3 68.02 -62.03 68.29
C ARG A 3 66.64 -62.19 67.62
N ARG A 4 65.77 -61.21 67.88
CA ARG A 4 64.39 -61.05 67.39
C ARG A 4 64.35 -60.57 65.93
N GLN A 5 63.27 -60.91 65.23
CA GLN A 5 62.57 -60.04 64.28
C GLN A 5 61.10 -60.49 64.14
N THR A 6 60.20 -59.52 64.05
CA THR A 6 58.72 -59.63 63.92
C THR A 6 58.29 -59.09 62.56
N ALA A 7 57.34 -59.76 61.86
CA ALA A 7 56.50 -59.16 60.81
C ALA A 7 55.26 -60.03 60.42
N PHE A 8 54.09 -59.36 60.30
CA PHE A 8 52.80 -59.65 59.58
C PHE A 8 51.94 -60.88 59.94
N PRO A 9 50.60 -60.95 59.61
CA PRO A 9 49.78 -60.14 58.66
C PRO A 9 48.40 -59.57 59.19
N VAL A 10 47.93 -58.43 58.66
CA VAL A 10 46.86 -58.14 57.65
C VAL A 10 45.39 -58.21 58.15
N SER A 11 44.75 -57.03 58.13
CA SER A 11 43.35 -56.75 58.49
C SER A 11 42.41 -56.76 57.27
N ALA A 12 41.18 -57.22 57.48
CA ALA A 12 40.07 -57.17 56.51
C ALA A 12 39.31 -55.83 56.59
N ALA A 13 38.92 -55.32 55.44
CA ALA A 13 38.18 -54.07 55.27
C ALA A 13 36.67 -54.23 55.56
N LEU A 14 36.11 -53.23 56.24
CA LEU A 14 34.67 -53.10 56.52
C LEU A 14 34.08 -52.06 55.57
N ALA A 15 33.04 -52.43 54.82
CA ALA A 15 32.27 -51.54 53.97
C ALA A 15 31.34 -50.67 54.81
N CYS A 16 31.40 -49.34 54.63
CA CYS A 16 30.38 -48.40 55.10
C CYS A 16 29.53 -47.94 53.92
N LEU A 17 28.22 -48.18 54.01
CA LEU A 17 27.18 -47.60 53.17
C LEU A 17 27.13 -46.08 53.38
N VAL A 18 27.29 -45.30 52.32
CA VAL A 18 26.93 -43.88 52.31
C VAL A 18 25.54 -43.77 51.68
N TRP A 19 24.59 -43.21 52.43
CA TRP A 19 23.28 -42.82 51.92
C TRP A 19 23.46 -41.64 50.94
N ALA A 20 23.16 -41.86 49.67
CA ALA A 20 23.02 -40.79 48.70
C ALA A 20 21.63 -40.17 48.87
N GLY A 21 21.56 -38.96 49.43
CA GLY A 21 20.37 -38.14 49.30
C GLY A 21 20.18 -37.75 47.84
N CYS A 22 19.06 -38.15 47.23
CA CYS A 22 18.58 -37.57 45.98
C CYS A 22 18.28 -36.09 46.24
N GLY A 23 19.23 -35.21 45.92
CA GLY A 23 18.95 -33.80 45.75
C GLY A 23 18.21 -33.65 44.42
N ASP A 24 16.96 -33.18 44.47
CA ASP A 24 16.28 -32.69 43.28
C ASP A 24 17.18 -31.64 42.63
N GLY A 25 17.65 -31.93 41.41
CA GLY A 25 18.35 -30.93 40.61
C GLY A 25 17.45 -29.68 40.43
N PRO A 26 18.01 -28.51 40.11
CA PRO A 26 17.19 -27.32 39.90
C PRO A 26 16.11 -27.63 38.87
N THR A 27 14.85 -27.69 39.32
CA THR A 27 13.69 -27.90 38.47
C THR A 27 13.65 -26.76 37.48
N GLU A 28 13.71 -27.06 36.18
CA GLU A 28 13.63 -26.03 35.16
C GLU A 28 12.34 -25.23 35.36
N PRO A 29 12.41 -23.88 35.38
CA PRO A 29 11.23 -23.07 35.58
C PRO A 29 10.17 -23.39 34.50
N PRO A 30 8.88 -23.43 34.88
CA PRO A 30 7.82 -23.86 33.97
C PRO A 30 7.77 -22.97 32.71
N ARG A 31 7.32 -23.57 31.61
CA ARG A 31 7.25 -22.97 30.26
C ARG A 31 5.82 -23.09 29.73
N PHE A 32 5.34 -22.04 29.10
CA PHE A 32 3.97 -21.89 28.65
C PHE A 32 3.89 -21.28 27.25
N THR A 33 2.69 -21.25 26.68
CA THR A 33 2.37 -20.52 25.46
C THR A 33 1.85 -19.12 25.81
N LEU A 34 2.39 -18.11 25.12
CA LEU A 34 1.74 -16.81 24.97
C LEU A 34 1.08 -16.72 23.58
N SER A 35 -0.19 -16.31 23.53
CA SER A 35 -0.89 -15.99 22.28
C SER A 35 -1.59 -14.63 22.38
N GLY A 36 -2.10 -14.13 21.27
CA GLY A 36 -2.89 -12.90 21.27
C GLY A 36 -3.25 -12.45 19.86
N THR A 37 -4.00 -11.36 19.80
CA THR A 37 -4.39 -10.67 18.58
C THR A 37 -3.95 -9.22 18.66
N VAL A 38 -3.43 -8.68 17.56
CA VAL A 38 -3.20 -7.25 17.41
C VAL A 38 -4.27 -6.66 16.51
N SER A 39 -4.91 -5.59 16.97
CA SER A 39 -6.06 -4.96 16.33
C SER A 39 -5.89 -3.45 16.16
N ASP A 40 -6.65 -2.87 15.23
CA ASP A 40 -6.80 -1.44 15.06
C ASP A 40 -8.16 -1.01 15.63
N PRO A 41 -8.20 -0.14 16.64
CA PRO A 41 -9.44 0.22 17.33
C PRO A 41 -10.36 1.12 16.50
N ARG A 42 -9.95 1.60 15.31
CA ARG A 42 -10.82 2.39 14.41
C ARG A 42 -12.04 1.58 13.95
N TRP A 43 -11.95 0.26 13.99
CA TRP A 43 -12.99 -0.63 13.48
C TRP A 43 -13.11 -1.90 14.30
N GLU A 44 -14.35 -2.30 14.54
CA GLU A 44 -14.62 -3.59 15.14
C GLU A 44 -14.15 -4.73 14.23
N GLY A 45 -13.32 -5.63 14.77
CA GLY A 45 -12.78 -6.79 14.04
C GLY A 45 -11.63 -6.47 13.10
N MET A 46 -11.11 -5.24 13.09
CA MET A 46 -9.95 -4.89 12.29
C MET A 46 -8.67 -5.36 12.95
N VAL A 47 -8.04 -6.33 12.31
CA VAL A 47 -6.79 -6.93 12.75
C VAL A 47 -5.60 -6.30 12.04
N VAL A 48 -4.44 -6.28 12.71
CA VAL A 48 -3.20 -5.73 12.15
C VAL A 48 -2.21 -6.88 11.94
N PRO A 49 -2.02 -7.34 10.69
CA PRO A 49 -1.07 -8.40 10.35
C PRO A 49 0.36 -7.86 10.19
N GLY A 50 1.36 -8.73 10.28
CA GLY A 50 2.77 -8.36 10.12
C GLY A 50 3.37 -7.54 11.27
N VAL A 51 2.65 -7.38 12.40
CA VAL A 51 3.13 -6.66 13.57
C VAL A 51 4.20 -7.48 14.26
N THR A 52 5.35 -6.87 14.54
CA THR A 52 6.42 -7.53 15.30
C THR A 52 6.04 -7.56 16.78
N VAL A 53 6.02 -8.76 17.36
CA VAL A 53 5.80 -9.01 18.79
C VAL A 53 7.10 -9.50 19.39
N ARG A 54 7.68 -8.75 20.35
CA ARG A 54 8.97 -9.04 20.97
C ARG A 54 8.83 -9.22 22.48
N LEU A 55 9.46 -10.26 23.01
CA LEU A 55 9.50 -10.57 24.43
C LEU A 55 10.88 -10.19 24.97
N ALA A 56 10.95 -9.16 25.82
CA ALA A 56 12.23 -8.64 26.30
C ALA A 56 12.99 -9.62 27.23
N GLY A 57 12.26 -10.42 28.03
CA GLY A 57 12.86 -11.34 29.00
C GLY A 57 13.48 -12.59 28.37
N THR A 58 13.02 -13.01 27.18
CA THR A 58 13.62 -14.13 26.42
C THR A 58 14.44 -13.67 25.22
N GLY A 59 14.20 -12.46 24.71
CA GLY A 59 14.74 -11.98 23.44
C GLY A 59 14.02 -12.56 22.21
N GLU A 60 13.00 -13.39 22.40
CA GLU A 60 12.22 -13.99 21.31
C GLU A 60 11.34 -12.95 20.61
N SER A 61 11.03 -13.23 19.35
CA SER A 61 10.11 -12.41 18.55
C SER A 61 9.32 -13.25 17.58
N THR A 62 8.11 -12.81 17.27
CA THR A 62 7.23 -13.37 16.24
C THR A 62 6.54 -12.24 15.48
N THR A 63 5.81 -12.57 14.43
CA THR A 63 4.95 -11.62 13.71
C THR A 63 3.50 -12.09 13.71
N THR A 64 2.56 -11.14 13.70
CA THR A 64 1.14 -11.49 13.56
C THR A 64 0.87 -12.06 12.17
N GLY A 65 0.06 -13.11 12.10
CA GLY A 65 -0.46 -13.67 10.85
C GLY A 65 -1.47 -12.76 10.17
N ALA A 66 -2.00 -13.20 9.03
CA ALA A 66 -3.04 -12.49 8.26
C ALA A 66 -4.35 -12.25 9.05
N ASP A 67 -4.59 -13.03 10.10
CA ASP A 67 -5.71 -12.87 11.04
C ASP A 67 -5.36 -11.99 12.25
N GLY A 68 -4.20 -11.32 12.23
CA GLY A 68 -3.65 -10.50 13.31
C GLY A 68 -3.21 -11.28 14.54
N LYS A 69 -3.23 -12.61 14.51
CA LYS A 69 -2.88 -13.43 15.66
C LYS A 69 -1.41 -13.73 15.73
N TYR A 70 -0.89 -13.84 16.93
CA TYR A 70 0.47 -14.29 17.20
C TYR A 70 0.48 -15.44 18.22
N ARG A 71 1.55 -16.22 18.18
CA ARG A 71 1.82 -17.29 19.13
C ARG A 71 3.31 -17.41 19.39
N VAL A 72 3.70 -17.47 20.65
CA VAL A 72 5.06 -17.74 21.11
C VAL A 72 4.99 -18.89 22.12
N SER A 73 5.72 -19.97 21.85
CA SER A 73 5.79 -21.14 22.72
C SER A 73 7.03 -21.06 23.60
N ASN A 74 7.09 -21.86 24.66
CA ASN A 74 8.26 -21.98 25.55
C ASN A 74 8.61 -20.69 26.32
N VAL A 75 7.61 -19.91 26.71
CA VAL A 75 7.79 -18.67 27.46
C VAL A 75 7.65 -18.93 28.96
N GLY A 76 8.59 -18.46 29.78
CA GLY A 76 8.53 -18.57 31.24
C GLY A 76 8.86 -17.25 31.94
N GLY A 77 8.51 -17.16 33.23
CA GLY A 77 8.78 -15.98 34.05
C GLY A 77 7.96 -14.75 33.65
N THR A 78 8.37 -13.58 34.15
CA THR A 78 7.77 -12.30 33.76
C THR A 78 8.40 -11.79 32.47
N GLN A 79 7.56 -11.40 31.52
CA GLN A 79 7.95 -10.89 30.22
C GLN A 79 7.36 -9.50 30.01
N THR A 80 8.18 -8.57 29.52
CA THR A 80 7.67 -7.37 28.86
C THR A 80 7.45 -7.70 27.39
N VAL A 81 6.19 -7.74 26.97
CA VAL A 81 5.79 -7.97 25.58
C VAL A 81 5.64 -6.61 24.93
N THR A 82 6.36 -6.38 23.83
CA THR A 82 6.28 -5.15 23.05
C THR A 82 5.79 -5.48 21.65
N VAL A 83 4.76 -4.79 21.21
CA VAL A 83 4.22 -4.85 19.85
C VAL A 83 4.58 -3.57 19.10
N ALA A 84 5.12 -3.71 17.89
CA ALA A 84 5.59 -2.58 17.09
C ALA A 84 5.26 -2.79 15.61
N ALA A 85 4.68 -1.75 15.00
CA ALA A 85 4.40 -1.63 13.56
C ALA A 85 4.65 -0.19 13.09
N SER A 86 5.86 0.29 13.38
CA SER A 86 6.33 1.63 12.99
C SER A 86 6.53 1.72 11.47
N PRO A 87 6.28 2.88 10.83
CA PRO A 87 5.82 4.14 11.43
C PRO A 87 4.30 4.24 11.60
N SER A 88 3.53 3.31 11.06
CA SER A 88 2.07 3.41 10.95
C SER A 88 1.33 3.32 12.29
N TYR A 89 1.89 2.62 13.27
CA TYR A 89 1.24 2.41 14.57
C TYR A 89 2.14 2.77 15.75
N VAL A 90 1.53 3.33 16.79
CA VAL A 90 2.19 3.61 18.07
C VAL A 90 2.49 2.29 18.76
N SER A 91 3.77 2.01 19.03
CA SER A 91 4.17 0.80 19.75
C SER A 91 3.55 0.75 21.14
N GLN A 92 3.14 -0.44 21.56
CA GLN A 92 2.62 -0.70 22.90
C GLN A 92 3.42 -1.79 23.59
N SER A 93 3.48 -1.71 24.92
CA SER A 93 4.10 -2.73 25.75
C SER A 93 3.21 -3.06 26.94
N ALA A 94 3.20 -4.32 27.33
CA ALA A 94 2.56 -4.79 28.54
C ALA A 94 3.43 -5.85 29.21
N GLU A 95 3.43 -5.86 30.54
CA GLU A 95 4.06 -6.93 31.30
C GLU A 95 3.08 -8.08 31.54
N ILE A 96 3.57 -9.30 31.41
CA ILE A 96 2.80 -10.51 31.71
C ILE A 96 3.69 -11.53 32.43
N THR A 97 3.16 -12.13 33.49
CA THR A 97 3.80 -13.23 34.20
C THR A 97 3.24 -14.54 33.71
N MET A 98 4.12 -15.45 33.25
CA MET A 98 3.74 -16.76 32.73
C MET A 98 3.69 -17.79 33.86
N ASP A 99 2.46 -18.08 34.32
CA ASP A 99 2.10 -19.10 35.30
C ASP A 99 1.16 -20.19 34.73
N ALA A 100 0.66 -19.96 33.51
CA ALA A 100 -0.16 -20.84 32.68
C ALA A 100 -0.02 -20.38 31.22
N ASP A 101 -0.67 -21.07 30.27
CA ASP A 101 -0.89 -20.50 28.95
C ASP A 101 -1.68 -19.18 29.09
N ARG A 102 -1.22 -18.12 28.41
CA ARG A 102 -1.81 -16.79 28.51
C ARG A 102 -2.16 -16.24 27.13
N THR A 103 -3.20 -15.42 27.11
CA THR A 103 -3.57 -14.59 25.97
C THR A 103 -3.38 -13.13 26.34
N LEU A 104 -2.75 -12.35 25.46
CA LEU A 104 -2.53 -10.93 25.63
C LEU A 104 -2.84 -10.22 24.29
N ASP A 105 -3.95 -9.51 24.24
CA ASP A 105 -4.33 -8.77 23.05
C ASP A 105 -3.81 -7.33 23.11
N PHE A 106 -3.53 -6.75 21.94
CA PHE A 106 -3.14 -5.35 21.80
C PHE A 106 -4.06 -4.63 20.81
N ALA A 107 -4.36 -3.37 21.11
CA ALA A 107 -5.07 -2.47 20.21
C ALA A 107 -4.15 -1.30 19.89
N LEU A 108 -3.59 -1.28 18.69
CA LEU A 108 -2.63 -0.27 18.27
C LEU A 108 -3.33 0.94 17.65
N GLU A 109 -3.05 2.11 18.18
CA GLU A 109 -3.49 3.37 17.58
C GLU A 109 -2.61 3.70 16.37
N HIS A 110 -3.23 4.05 15.25
CA HIS A 110 -2.53 4.55 14.06
C HIS A 110 -1.88 5.91 14.37
N THR A 111 -0.67 6.16 13.90
CA THR A 111 0.07 7.42 14.16
C THR A 111 -0.49 8.62 13.41
N GLY A 112 -1.31 8.36 12.39
CA GLY A 112 -1.81 9.37 11.46
C GLY A 112 -0.79 9.75 10.38
N GLU A 113 0.37 9.10 10.35
CA GLU A 113 1.38 9.32 9.32
C GLU A 113 1.02 8.52 8.06
N PRO A 114 0.95 9.17 6.88
CA PRO A 114 0.78 8.46 5.63
C PRO A 114 1.95 7.49 5.37
N PRO A 115 1.68 6.28 4.86
CA PRO A 115 2.74 5.30 4.61
C PRO A 115 3.61 5.59 3.38
N PHE A 116 3.16 6.47 2.47
CA PHE A 116 3.84 6.74 1.20
C PHE A 116 4.04 8.24 0.98
N ALA A 117 5.06 8.62 0.20
CA ALA A 117 5.19 10.00 -0.26
C ALA A 117 4.16 10.31 -1.38
N GLY A 118 3.99 9.36 -2.31
CA GLY A 118 3.02 9.39 -3.40
C GLY A 118 2.82 7.98 -3.96
N THR A 119 1.62 7.67 -4.43
CA THR A 119 1.22 6.30 -4.79
C THR A 119 1.66 5.78 -6.16
N PRO A 120 1.88 6.61 -7.21
CA PRO A 120 2.33 6.11 -8.52
C PRO A 120 3.69 5.43 -8.52
N TRP A 121 4.50 5.64 -7.47
CA TRP A 121 5.90 5.20 -7.41
C TRP A 121 6.12 3.99 -6.48
N ILE A 122 5.05 3.37 -5.99
CA ILE A 122 5.14 2.28 -5.00
C ILE A 122 5.59 0.96 -5.65
N THR A 123 4.98 0.61 -6.78
CA THR A 123 5.29 -0.61 -7.54
C THR A 123 4.91 -0.40 -9.01
N PRO A 124 5.72 -0.87 -9.98
CA PRO A 124 5.45 -0.77 -11.41
C PRO A 124 4.63 -1.97 -11.94
N ASP A 125 4.09 -2.80 -11.05
CA ASP A 125 3.45 -4.07 -11.41
C ASP A 125 1.92 -4.00 -11.33
N ILE A 126 1.31 -2.85 -11.02
CA ILE A 126 -0.16 -2.76 -10.86
C ILE A 126 -0.82 -2.92 -12.22
N ILE A 127 -0.36 -2.17 -13.22
CA ILE A 127 -0.72 -2.36 -14.63
C ILE A 127 0.57 -2.52 -15.42
N THR A 128 0.63 -3.58 -16.22
CA THR A 128 1.83 -3.92 -16.98
C THR A 128 1.59 -3.88 -18.47
N SER A 129 2.67 -3.84 -19.24
CA SER A 129 2.60 -3.91 -20.70
C SER A 129 1.89 -5.16 -21.26
N SER A 130 1.76 -6.22 -20.44
CA SER A 130 1.07 -7.47 -20.80
C SER A 130 -0.45 -7.41 -20.65
N ASP A 131 -0.99 -6.37 -20.00
CA ASP A 131 -2.43 -6.18 -19.86
C ASP A 131 -3.08 -5.82 -21.20
N LEU A 132 -4.33 -6.24 -21.35
CA LEU A 132 -5.13 -5.94 -22.52
C LEU A 132 -5.30 -4.42 -22.66
N THR A 133 -5.11 -3.93 -23.88
CA THR A 133 -5.40 -2.54 -24.22
C THR A 133 -6.74 -2.45 -24.94
N SER A 134 -7.56 -1.47 -24.56
CA SER A 134 -8.77 -1.11 -25.28
C SER A 134 -8.48 -0.28 -26.53
N LEU A 135 -7.22 0.11 -26.77
CA LEU A 135 -6.83 0.85 -27.97
C LEU A 135 -7.11 0.00 -29.22
N GLY A 136 -7.97 0.52 -30.08
CA GLY A 136 -8.27 0.00 -31.39
C GLY A 136 -7.51 0.75 -32.48
N THR A 137 -8.23 1.18 -33.51
CA THR A 137 -7.63 1.85 -34.67
C THR A 137 -7.13 3.25 -34.29
N VAL A 138 -5.98 3.61 -34.86
CA VAL A 138 -5.41 4.97 -34.84
C VAL A 138 -5.24 5.45 -36.28
N THR A 139 -5.87 6.56 -36.63
CA THR A 139 -5.86 7.14 -37.97
C THR A 139 -5.28 8.54 -37.93
N TYR A 140 -4.33 8.85 -38.82
CA TYR A 140 -3.84 10.23 -38.95
C TYR A 140 -4.92 11.11 -39.58
N ALA A 141 -5.32 12.16 -38.87
CA ALA A 141 -6.40 13.07 -39.25
C ALA A 141 -5.89 14.38 -39.90
N GLY A 142 -4.57 14.53 -40.06
CA GLY A 142 -3.96 15.71 -40.66
C GLY A 142 -3.42 16.68 -39.62
N ARG A 143 -3.51 17.97 -39.93
CA ARG A 143 -3.07 19.05 -39.05
C ARG A 143 -4.19 20.03 -38.78
N GLY A 144 -4.20 20.63 -37.60
CA GLY A 144 -5.17 21.67 -37.28
C GLY A 144 -4.79 22.47 -36.04
N ILE A 145 -5.36 23.68 -35.94
CA ILE A 145 -5.20 24.49 -34.74
C ILE A 145 -5.97 23.84 -33.59
N ARG A 146 -5.26 23.54 -32.50
CA ARG A 146 -5.82 23.11 -31.22
C ARG A 146 -5.25 23.95 -30.10
N LEU A 147 -6.06 24.17 -29.07
CA LEU A 147 -5.62 24.80 -27.84
C LEU A 147 -5.06 23.71 -26.91
N VAL A 148 -3.76 23.73 -26.69
CA VAL A 148 -3.06 22.77 -25.83
C VAL A 148 -2.47 23.47 -24.62
N PHE A 149 -2.43 22.82 -23.46
CA PHE A 149 -1.73 23.34 -22.30
C PHE A 149 -0.26 22.96 -22.40
N ASP A 150 0.63 23.95 -22.30
CA ASP A 150 2.08 23.71 -22.29
C ASP A 150 2.60 24.03 -20.88
N ARG A 151 3.01 22.98 -20.16
CA ARG A 151 3.49 23.10 -18.77
C ARG A 151 4.74 23.96 -18.69
N ARG A 152 5.62 23.92 -19.71
CA ARG A 152 6.86 24.71 -19.79
C ARG A 152 6.57 26.20 -19.81
N LEU A 153 5.44 26.59 -20.39
CA LEU A 153 4.98 27.97 -20.48
C LEU A 153 3.96 28.34 -19.40
N GLY A 154 3.45 27.36 -18.65
CA GLY A 154 2.39 27.54 -17.66
C GLY A 154 1.08 28.09 -18.22
N ARG A 155 0.77 27.85 -19.50
CA ARG A 155 -0.41 28.43 -20.17
C ARG A 155 -0.93 27.60 -21.34
N TRP A 156 -2.19 27.87 -21.69
CA TRP A 156 -2.82 27.38 -22.92
C TRP A 156 -2.27 28.12 -24.15
N THR A 157 -1.96 27.37 -25.20
CA THR A 157 -1.36 27.86 -26.44
C THR A 157 -2.06 27.26 -27.65
N ASN A 158 -2.35 28.07 -28.67
CA ASN A 158 -2.84 27.58 -29.95
C ASN A 158 -1.66 27.05 -30.77
N VAL A 159 -1.71 25.78 -31.16
CA VAL A 159 -0.68 25.14 -31.97
C VAL A 159 -1.29 24.45 -33.18
N ASN A 160 -0.56 24.41 -34.30
CA ASN A 160 -0.96 23.65 -35.48
C ASN A 160 -0.61 22.16 -35.32
N ALA A 161 -1.30 21.47 -34.41
CA ALA A 161 -1.00 20.12 -33.97
C ALA A 161 -1.04 19.11 -35.12
N TYR A 162 -0.27 18.03 -34.98
CA TYR A 162 -0.53 16.78 -35.69
C TYR A 162 -1.66 16.05 -34.97
N LEU A 163 -2.67 15.63 -35.73
CA LEU A 163 -3.90 15.07 -35.20
C LEU A 163 -4.01 13.58 -35.53
N PHE A 164 -4.36 12.77 -34.53
CA PHE A 164 -4.69 11.36 -34.73
C PHE A 164 -6.00 11.04 -34.02
N ASP A 165 -6.93 10.41 -34.75
CA ASP A 165 -8.16 9.88 -34.18
C ASP A 165 -7.92 8.44 -33.74
N ALA A 166 -8.18 8.17 -32.47
CA ALA A 166 -8.02 6.86 -31.86
C ALA A 166 -9.35 6.35 -31.27
N LEU A 167 -9.56 5.04 -31.33
CA LEU A 167 -10.67 4.37 -30.65
C LEU A 167 -10.17 3.67 -29.38
N PHE A 168 -10.82 3.95 -28.25
CA PHE A 168 -10.65 3.21 -26.99
C PHE A 168 -11.96 2.49 -26.67
N GLY A 169 -12.05 1.21 -27.03
CA GLY A 169 -13.33 0.50 -27.05
C GLY A 169 -14.32 1.19 -27.98
N VAL A 170 -15.38 1.80 -27.43
CA VAL A 170 -16.41 2.54 -28.18
C VAL A 170 -16.18 4.07 -28.21
N ARG A 171 -15.06 4.54 -27.66
CA ARG A 171 -14.80 5.96 -27.43
C ARG A 171 -13.80 6.51 -28.43
N GLU A 172 -14.20 7.55 -29.14
CA GLU A 172 -13.31 8.34 -29.99
C GLU A 172 -12.51 9.34 -29.15
N VAL A 173 -11.21 9.41 -29.41
CA VAL A 173 -10.26 10.28 -28.70
C VAL A 173 -9.32 10.90 -29.73
N GLU A 174 -9.19 12.22 -29.71
CA GLU A 174 -8.27 12.94 -30.61
C GLU A 174 -6.93 13.20 -29.88
N PHE A 175 -5.84 12.73 -30.46
CA PHE A 175 -4.49 13.07 -30.01
C PHE A 175 -4.03 14.38 -30.64
N HIS A 176 -3.51 15.29 -29.82
CA HIS A 176 -2.97 16.58 -30.23
C HIS A 176 -1.47 16.58 -29.96
N LEU A 177 -0.67 16.43 -31.01
CA LEU A 177 0.78 16.45 -30.89
C LEU A 177 1.33 17.79 -31.32
N ASN A 178 2.09 18.42 -30.42
CA ASN A 178 2.66 19.72 -30.63
C ASN A 178 3.59 19.74 -31.88
N PRO A 179 3.58 20.80 -32.71
CA PRO A 179 4.43 20.90 -33.90
C PRO A 179 5.93 20.61 -33.72
N GLU A 180 6.44 20.70 -32.49
CA GLU A 180 7.83 20.42 -32.13
C GLU A 180 8.30 18.99 -32.41
N PHE A 181 7.39 18.02 -32.56
CA PHE A 181 7.72 16.67 -33.04
C PHE A 181 8.13 16.63 -34.53
N ALA A 182 8.22 17.78 -35.20
CA ALA A 182 8.76 18.00 -36.54
C ALA A 182 7.97 17.36 -37.71
N ASP A 183 7.50 16.12 -37.62
CA ASP A 183 6.78 15.42 -38.68
C ASP A 183 5.76 14.38 -38.16
N THR A 184 5.02 13.78 -39.09
CA THR A 184 3.97 12.79 -38.80
C THR A 184 4.53 11.46 -38.29
N VAL A 185 5.78 11.11 -38.62
CA VAL A 185 6.39 9.84 -38.21
C VAL A 185 6.79 9.92 -36.74
N ALA A 186 7.51 10.96 -36.34
CA ALA A 186 7.85 11.21 -34.95
C ALA A 186 6.60 11.41 -34.09
N SER A 187 5.61 12.14 -34.60
CA SER A 187 4.31 12.26 -33.93
C SER A 187 3.62 10.89 -33.76
N ARG A 188 3.62 10.06 -34.79
CA ARG A 188 3.04 8.71 -34.71
C ARG A 188 3.73 7.84 -33.67
N MET A 189 5.05 7.96 -33.51
CA MET A 189 5.80 7.20 -32.50
C MET A 189 5.31 7.49 -31.07
N GLU A 190 5.00 8.74 -30.73
CA GLU A 190 4.47 9.07 -29.41
C GLU A 190 3.04 8.54 -29.21
N VAL A 191 2.19 8.56 -30.26
CA VAL A 191 0.87 7.93 -30.19
C VAL A 191 0.98 6.42 -29.97
N ASP A 192 1.88 5.75 -30.68
CA ASP A 192 2.13 4.31 -30.52
C ASP A 192 2.75 3.97 -29.16
N ARG A 193 3.45 4.92 -28.53
CA ARG A 193 4.03 4.78 -27.19
C ARG A 193 2.97 4.89 -26.10
N PHE A 194 2.19 5.96 -26.10
CA PHE A 194 1.26 6.27 -25.00
C PHE A 194 -0.13 5.70 -25.19
N GLY A 195 -0.59 5.55 -26.44
CA GLY A 195 -1.92 5.03 -26.75
C GLY A 195 -2.19 3.67 -26.11
N PRO A 196 -1.34 2.64 -26.30
CA PRO A 196 -1.55 1.33 -25.69
C PRO A 196 -1.60 1.39 -24.16
N ALA A 197 -0.72 2.19 -23.54
CA ALA A 197 -0.66 2.36 -22.09
C ALA A 197 -1.94 3.00 -21.53
N ILE A 198 -2.44 4.07 -22.16
CA ILE A 198 -3.73 4.68 -21.81
C ILE A 198 -4.87 3.66 -21.96
N GLY A 199 -4.82 2.82 -23.00
CA GLY A 199 -5.87 1.82 -23.24
C GLY A 199 -5.85 0.65 -22.26
N ARG A 200 -4.78 0.48 -21.46
CA ARG A 200 -4.74 -0.52 -20.38
C ARG A 200 -5.44 -0.04 -19.11
N LEU A 201 -5.78 1.25 -19.01
CA LEU A 201 -6.46 1.78 -17.85
C LEU A 201 -7.89 1.24 -17.75
N PRO A 202 -8.43 1.07 -16.52
CA PRO A 202 -9.81 0.63 -16.34
C PRO A 202 -10.83 1.57 -17.00
N ALA A 203 -11.91 1.02 -17.55
CA ALA A 203 -12.91 1.78 -18.32
C ALA A 203 -13.48 3.00 -17.57
N ALA A 204 -13.67 2.90 -16.25
CA ALA A 204 -14.13 3.99 -15.40
C ALA A 204 -13.20 5.22 -15.44
N LEU A 205 -11.88 5.00 -15.56
CA LEU A 205 -10.90 6.09 -15.65
C LEU A 205 -10.77 6.66 -17.06
N LEU A 206 -11.25 5.93 -18.07
CA LEU A 206 -11.38 6.43 -19.44
C LEU A 206 -12.75 7.06 -19.71
N SER A 207 -13.64 7.11 -18.72
CA SER A 207 -15.05 7.52 -18.91
C SER A 207 -15.23 8.97 -19.40
N ASN A 208 -14.29 9.86 -19.07
CA ASN A 208 -14.27 11.24 -19.55
C ASN A 208 -13.13 11.53 -20.54
N LEU A 209 -12.44 10.51 -21.07
CA LEU A 209 -11.38 10.74 -22.05
C LEU A 209 -11.98 11.26 -23.37
N ARG A 210 -11.44 12.36 -23.87
CA ARG A 210 -11.83 13.01 -25.13
C ARG A 210 -10.61 13.37 -25.98
N GLN A 211 -9.51 13.70 -25.33
CA GLN A 211 -8.28 14.10 -26.01
C GLN A 211 -7.02 13.71 -25.22
N VAL A 212 -5.91 13.60 -25.93
CA VAL A 212 -4.57 13.42 -25.34
C VAL A 212 -3.65 14.46 -25.95
N GLN A 213 -3.08 15.32 -25.12
CA GLN A 213 -2.15 16.38 -25.53
C GLN A 213 -0.74 15.92 -25.25
N ILE A 214 0.11 15.88 -26.28
CA ILE A 214 1.51 15.47 -26.15
C ILE A 214 2.39 16.62 -26.60
N ASN A 215 3.26 17.08 -25.69
CA ASN A 215 4.30 18.07 -25.93
C ASN A 215 5.68 17.40 -25.76
N ALA A 216 6.68 17.86 -26.50
CA ALA A 216 8.08 17.60 -26.16
C ALA A 216 8.53 18.52 -25.00
N GLY A 217 9.76 18.35 -24.52
CA GLY A 217 10.32 19.11 -23.41
C GLY A 217 9.79 18.75 -22.03
N GLU A 218 10.39 19.38 -21.01
CA GLU A 218 10.21 19.03 -19.60
C GLU A 218 8.85 19.46 -19.04
N GLY A 219 8.14 18.56 -18.37
CA GLY A 219 6.86 18.88 -17.73
C GLY A 219 6.18 17.67 -17.10
N ALA A 220 5.60 17.86 -15.92
CA ALA A 220 4.77 16.82 -15.32
C ALA A 220 3.52 16.54 -16.16
N PHE A 221 3.09 15.27 -16.15
CA PHE A 221 1.83 14.82 -16.73
C PHE A 221 0.65 15.52 -16.03
N GLY A 222 -0.54 15.39 -16.59
CA GLY A 222 -1.73 16.03 -16.03
C GLY A 222 -3.03 15.42 -16.52
N GLY A 223 -4.02 15.31 -15.64
CA GLY A 223 -5.42 15.09 -15.99
C GLY A 223 -6.28 16.35 -15.85
N SER A 224 -7.28 16.49 -16.71
CA SER A 224 -8.27 17.58 -16.62
C SER A 224 -9.68 17.07 -16.88
N SER A 225 -10.53 17.15 -15.85
CA SER A 225 -11.95 16.78 -15.99
C SER A 225 -12.74 17.78 -16.83
N HIS A 226 -12.31 19.05 -16.84
CA HIS A 226 -12.97 20.10 -17.63
C HIS A 226 -12.81 19.87 -19.14
N THR A 227 -11.62 19.45 -19.57
CA THR A 227 -11.37 19.20 -21.00
C THR A 227 -11.56 17.75 -21.39
N GLY A 228 -11.64 16.83 -20.42
CA GLY A 228 -11.58 15.39 -20.67
C GLY A 228 -10.24 15.00 -21.30
N GLY A 229 -9.15 15.55 -20.78
CA GLY A 229 -7.83 15.47 -21.41
C GLY A 229 -6.75 14.92 -20.50
N LEU A 230 -5.86 14.11 -21.09
CA LEU A 230 -4.55 13.80 -20.53
C LEU A 230 -3.49 14.71 -21.18
N LEU A 231 -2.56 15.21 -20.37
CA LEU A 231 -1.41 15.99 -20.77
C LEU A 231 -0.15 15.17 -20.53
N ILE A 232 0.68 15.07 -21.57
CA ILE A 232 1.92 14.31 -21.58
C ILE A 232 3.04 15.23 -22.09
N HIS A 233 4.17 15.17 -21.42
CA HIS A 233 5.41 15.84 -21.80
C HIS A 233 6.50 14.77 -21.92
N THR A 234 7.25 14.73 -23.02
CA THR A 234 8.05 13.54 -23.35
C THR A 234 9.51 13.60 -22.92
N GLU A 235 9.98 14.73 -22.39
CA GLU A 235 11.40 14.96 -22.11
C GLU A 235 11.61 15.61 -20.74
N ASP A 236 11.46 14.87 -19.64
CA ASP A 236 12.05 15.22 -18.34
C ASP A 236 12.58 14.00 -17.60
N ASP A 237 13.44 14.23 -16.60
CA ASP A 237 14.02 13.19 -15.75
C ASP A 237 12.94 12.30 -15.10
N ALA A 238 11.76 12.86 -14.78
CA ALA A 238 10.66 12.14 -14.17
C ALA A 238 9.97 11.16 -15.15
N THR A 239 9.79 11.60 -16.39
CA THR A 239 9.24 10.83 -17.53
C THR A 239 10.21 9.73 -17.88
N ASP A 240 11.49 10.05 -17.97
CA ASP A 240 12.57 9.11 -18.19
C ASP A 240 12.66 8.06 -17.06
N HIS A 241 12.57 8.48 -15.81
CA HIS A 241 12.52 7.60 -14.65
C HIS A 241 11.27 6.72 -14.66
N MET A 242 10.10 7.29 -14.94
CA MET A 242 8.83 6.59 -15.05
C MET A 242 8.89 5.49 -16.12
N LEU A 243 9.41 5.82 -17.30
CA LEU A 243 9.49 4.88 -18.42
C LEU A 243 10.53 3.78 -18.20
N ARG A 244 11.69 4.10 -17.64
CA ARG A 244 12.71 3.09 -17.31
C ARG A 244 12.32 2.23 -16.11
N GLY A 245 11.58 2.81 -15.16
CA GLY A 245 11.11 2.14 -13.95
C GLY A 245 9.84 1.32 -14.15
N GLY A 246 9.14 1.50 -15.28
CA GLY A 246 7.90 0.80 -15.59
C GLY A 246 6.65 1.39 -14.93
N PHE A 247 6.69 2.64 -14.46
CA PHE A 247 5.60 3.32 -13.74
C PHE A 247 4.62 4.09 -14.65
N LEU A 248 4.73 3.93 -15.97
CA LEU A 248 3.95 4.74 -16.91
C LEU A 248 2.46 4.54 -16.68
N GLU A 249 2.00 3.30 -16.57
CA GLU A 249 0.59 3.00 -16.38
C GLU A 249 0.08 3.45 -15.00
N GLU A 250 0.87 3.35 -13.93
CA GLU A 250 0.49 3.84 -12.59
C GLU A 250 0.31 5.37 -12.57
N VAL A 251 1.23 6.10 -13.23
CA VAL A 251 1.11 7.56 -13.36
C VAL A 251 -0.09 7.91 -14.24
N LEU A 252 -0.29 7.24 -15.37
CA LEU A 252 -1.46 7.47 -16.22
C LEU A 252 -2.77 7.15 -15.50
N LEU A 253 -2.80 6.14 -14.64
CA LEU A 253 -3.96 5.82 -13.80
C LEU A 253 -4.28 6.97 -12.84
N HIS A 254 -3.26 7.48 -12.14
CA HIS A 254 -3.39 8.65 -11.27
C HIS A 254 -3.92 9.87 -12.05
N GLU A 255 -3.34 10.21 -13.20
CA GLU A 255 -3.79 11.34 -14.00
C GLU A 255 -5.20 11.15 -14.58
N ALA A 256 -5.55 9.92 -14.97
CA ALA A 256 -6.89 9.59 -15.44
C ALA A 256 -7.95 9.69 -14.33
N ALA A 257 -7.56 9.53 -13.06
CA ALA A 257 -8.44 9.79 -11.92
C ALA A 257 -8.83 11.27 -11.84
N HIS A 258 -7.88 12.19 -12.00
CA HIS A 258 -8.20 13.63 -12.10
C HIS A 258 -9.17 13.93 -13.24
N MET A 259 -8.95 13.28 -14.38
CA MET A 259 -9.80 13.48 -15.56
C MET A 259 -11.23 12.94 -15.37
N SER A 260 -11.41 11.78 -14.77
CA SER A 260 -12.68 11.05 -14.78
C SER A 260 -13.43 11.02 -13.45
N LEU A 261 -12.74 11.19 -12.32
CA LEU A 261 -13.31 10.97 -10.98
C LEU A 261 -13.40 12.24 -10.12
N ASP A 262 -12.48 13.20 -10.25
CA ASP A 262 -12.43 14.35 -9.34
C ASP A 262 -13.75 15.14 -9.29
N MET A 263 -14.29 15.52 -10.46
CA MET A 263 -15.57 16.25 -10.53
C MET A 263 -16.76 15.47 -9.95
N LEU A 264 -16.65 14.13 -9.84
CA LEU A 264 -17.70 13.30 -9.26
C LEU A 264 -17.56 13.18 -7.75
N TYR A 265 -16.32 13.09 -7.25
CA TYR A 265 -16.08 12.59 -5.89
C TYR A 265 -15.26 13.51 -4.99
N ALA A 266 -14.29 14.27 -5.50
CA ALA A 266 -13.30 14.98 -4.67
C ALA A 266 -13.94 15.93 -3.65
N ASP A 267 -15.03 16.60 -4.02
CA ASP A 267 -15.80 17.51 -3.16
C ASP A 267 -17.11 16.89 -2.63
N SER A 268 -17.36 15.59 -2.85
CA SER A 268 -18.60 14.94 -2.41
C SER A 268 -18.62 14.71 -0.90
N ALA A 269 -19.80 14.88 -0.28
CA ALA A 269 -19.97 14.68 1.17
C ALA A 269 -19.61 13.26 1.61
N ASP A 270 -19.95 12.26 0.80
CA ASP A 270 -19.63 10.85 1.07
C ASP A 270 -18.11 10.59 1.03
N TRP A 271 -17.37 11.24 0.11
CA TRP A 271 -15.92 11.12 0.03
C TRP A 271 -15.24 11.77 1.23
N GLN A 272 -15.67 12.99 1.59
CA GLN A 272 -15.17 13.70 2.76
C GLN A 272 -15.47 12.94 4.05
N ALA A 273 -16.64 12.29 4.15
CA ALA A 273 -16.97 11.41 5.26
C ALA A 273 -16.05 10.18 5.32
N ALA A 274 -15.76 9.55 4.18
CA ALA A 274 -14.81 8.43 4.11
C ALA A 274 -13.38 8.84 4.48
N GLN A 275 -12.90 9.96 3.95
CA GLN A 275 -11.59 10.55 4.30
C GLN A 275 -11.50 10.83 5.81
N ALA A 276 -12.52 11.50 6.37
CA ALA A 276 -12.59 11.75 7.80
C ALA A 276 -12.64 10.44 8.61
N ALA A 277 -13.36 9.42 8.13
CA ALA A 277 -13.52 8.11 8.77
C ALA A 277 -12.32 7.16 8.58
N ASP A 278 -11.35 7.48 7.72
CA ASP A 278 -9.99 6.88 7.70
C ASP A 278 -9.03 7.58 8.67
N GLY A 279 -9.08 8.92 8.69
CA GLY A 279 -8.32 9.75 9.63
C GLY A 279 -6.84 9.86 9.32
N VAL A 280 -6.38 9.12 8.32
CA VAL A 280 -5.05 9.16 7.74
C VAL A 280 -5.19 9.11 6.23
N TYR A 281 -4.21 9.66 5.52
CA TYR A 281 -4.12 9.67 4.06
C TYR A 281 -3.25 8.52 3.56
N ILE A 282 -3.48 8.05 2.34
CA ILE A 282 -2.64 6.99 1.76
C ILE A 282 -1.21 7.47 1.49
N SER A 283 -1.05 8.77 1.24
CA SER A 283 0.25 9.39 0.98
C SER A 283 0.37 10.79 1.55
N ASP A 284 1.61 11.28 1.68
CA ASP A 284 1.92 12.67 1.99
C ASP A 284 1.28 13.61 0.96
N TYR A 285 1.34 13.27 -0.32
CA TYR A 285 0.76 14.08 -1.38
C TYR A 285 -0.77 14.19 -1.27
N ALA A 286 -1.46 13.09 -0.98
CA ALA A 286 -2.89 13.10 -0.68
C ALA A 286 -3.23 13.94 0.57
N ARG A 287 -2.40 13.87 1.62
CA ARG A 287 -2.58 14.65 2.85
C ARG A 287 -2.44 16.15 2.61
N ASP A 288 -1.42 16.53 1.85
CA ASP A 288 -1.05 17.94 1.65
C ASP A 288 -1.99 18.64 0.65
N PHE A 289 -2.64 17.86 -0.23
CA PHE A 289 -3.58 18.36 -1.23
C PHE A 289 -4.90 17.56 -1.25
N PRO A 290 -5.67 17.49 -0.15
CA PRO A 290 -6.71 16.48 0.02
C PRO A 290 -7.95 16.68 -0.86
N GLN A 291 -8.21 17.91 -1.33
CA GLN A 291 -9.28 18.19 -2.29
C GLN A 291 -8.87 17.97 -3.76
N ARG A 292 -7.59 17.72 -4.02
CA ARG A 292 -7.06 17.55 -5.37
C ARG A 292 -6.52 16.14 -5.60
N GLU A 293 -5.75 15.61 -4.65
CA GLU A 293 -4.91 14.43 -4.86
C GLU A 293 -5.44 13.17 -4.17
N ASP A 294 -6.27 13.29 -3.14
CA ASP A 294 -6.67 12.13 -2.35
C ASP A 294 -7.47 11.10 -3.17
N VAL A 295 -8.34 11.53 -4.09
CA VAL A 295 -9.07 10.60 -4.98
C VAL A 295 -8.11 9.86 -5.91
N ALA A 296 -7.19 10.58 -6.57
CA ALA A 296 -6.22 10.02 -7.50
C ALA A 296 -5.25 9.04 -6.83
N GLU A 297 -4.73 9.42 -5.66
CA GLU A 297 -3.85 8.58 -4.87
C GLU A 297 -4.58 7.34 -4.32
N SER A 298 -5.83 7.49 -3.90
CA SER A 298 -6.60 6.37 -3.34
C SER A 298 -7.06 5.37 -4.39
N ILE A 299 -7.47 5.82 -5.58
CA ILE A 299 -8.05 4.91 -6.58
C ILE A 299 -7.00 3.95 -7.14
N LEU A 300 -5.75 4.39 -7.28
CA LEU A 300 -4.63 3.53 -7.68
C LEU A 300 -4.45 2.38 -6.70
N MET A 301 -4.44 2.69 -5.40
CA MET A 301 -4.28 1.69 -4.34
C MET A 301 -5.53 0.82 -4.17
N TYR A 302 -6.73 1.38 -4.33
CA TYR A 302 -7.97 0.62 -4.40
C TYR A 302 -7.94 -0.41 -5.54
N PHE A 303 -7.50 0.01 -6.73
CA PHE A 303 -7.39 -0.85 -7.89
C PHE A 303 -6.41 -2.02 -7.61
N ALA A 304 -5.25 -1.70 -7.04
CA ALA A 304 -4.25 -2.69 -6.65
C ALA A 304 -4.83 -3.77 -5.72
N VAL A 305 -5.57 -3.40 -4.67
CA VAL A 305 -6.05 -4.37 -3.67
C VAL A 305 -7.30 -5.15 -4.08
N ARG A 306 -8.08 -4.67 -5.06
CA ARG A 306 -9.35 -5.28 -5.50
C ARG A 306 -9.27 -6.03 -6.81
N TYR A 307 -8.50 -5.54 -7.77
CA TYR A 307 -8.53 -6.05 -9.14
C TYR A 307 -7.27 -6.84 -9.47
N VAL A 308 -6.13 -6.43 -8.92
CA VAL A 308 -4.82 -7.08 -9.14
C VAL A 308 -4.09 -7.43 -7.83
N PRO A 309 -4.77 -8.02 -6.83
CA PRO A 309 -4.18 -8.23 -5.50
C PRO A 309 -2.96 -9.16 -5.50
N ASP A 310 -2.82 -10.01 -6.51
CA ASP A 310 -1.67 -10.93 -6.63
C ASP A 310 -0.42 -10.23 -7.19
N ARG A 311 -0.54 -8.97 -7.63
CA ARG A 311 0.58 -8.13 -8.13
C ARG A 311 1.20 -7.25 -7.06
N VAL A 312 0.66 -7.27 -5.84
CA VAL A 312 1.21 -6.57 -4.67
C VAL A 312 1.56 -7.56 -3.57
N THR A 313 2.56 -7.25 -2.75
CA THR A 313 2.90 -8.13 -1.63
C THR A 313 1.76 -8.15 -0.60
N PRO A 314 1.59 -9.25 0.16
CA PRO A 314 0.65 -9.28 1.28
C PRO A 314 0.82 -8.09 2.22
N GLU A 315 2.06 -7.73 2.57
CA GLU A 315 2.38 -6.62 3.47
C GLU A 315 1.92 -5.27 2.91
N LEU A 316 2.18 -5.02 1.62
CA LEU A 316 1.75 -3.78 0.95
C LEU A 316 0.22 -3.70 0.90
N ARG A 317 -0.43 -4.82 0.54
CA ARG A 317 -1.89 -4.89 0.53
C ARG A 317 -2.46 -4.57 1.90
N TRP A 318 -1.91 -5.15 2.96
CA TRP A 318 -2.31 -4.87 4.33
C TRP A 318 -2.11 -3.42 4.74
N LEU A 319 -0.96 -2.85 4.40
CA LEU A 319 -0.68 -1.44 4.65
C LEU A 319 -1.75 -0.55 4.00
N ILE A 320 -2.09 -0.80 2.73
CA ILE A 320 -3.15 -0.06 2.02
C ILE A 320 -4.51 -0.24 2.71
N VAL A 321 -4.93 -1.49 2.91
CA VAL A 321 -6.29 -1.78 3.42
C VAL A 321 -6.50 -1.33 4.85
N THR A 322 -5.42 -1.25 5.64
CA THR A 322 -5.49 -0.73 7.01
C THR A 322 -5.33 0.78 7.07
N THR A 323 -4.66 1.41 6.10
CA THR A 323 -4.55 2.87 6.06
C THR A 323 -5.88 3.51 5.66
N ILE A 324 -6.53 3.00 4.60
CA ILE A 324 -7.66 3.71 3.93
C ILE A 324 -8.96 2.89 3.78
N PRO A 325 -9.41 2.16 4.82
CA PRO A 325 -10.53 1.22 4.70
C PRO A 325 -11.86 1.83 4.24
N ASN A 326 -12.18 3.06 4.65
CA ASN A 326 -13.42 3.74 4.28
C ASN A 326 -13.39 4.23 2.84
N ARG A 327 -12.26 4.76 2.36
CA ARG A 327 -12.14 5.16 0.95
C ARG A 327 -12.21 3.96 0.01
N ILE A 328 -11.67 2.80 0.43
CA ILE A 328 -11.88 1.54 -0.28
C ILE A 328 -13.36 1.16 -0.30
N ALA A 329 -14.05 1.21 0.84
CA ALA A 329 -15.48 0.92 0.92
C ALA A 329 -16.34 1.90 0.10
N PHE A 330 -15.93 3.17 0.04
CA PHE A 330 -16.55 4.18 -0.81
C PHE A 330 -16.53 3.76 -2.28
N PHE A 331 -15.35 3.37 -2.81
CA PHE A 331 -15.22 2.93 -4.20
C PHE A 331 -15.99 1.64 -4.49
N ASP A 332 -15.98 0.68 -3.56
CA ASP A 332 -16.82 -0.54 -3.66
C ASP A 332 -18.31 -0.18 -3.82
N GLY A 333 -18.77 0.87 -3.13
CA GLY A 333 -20.13 1.38 -3.22
C GLY A 333 -20.47 2.06 -4.55
N LYS A 334 -19.47 2.59 -5.28
CA LYS A 334 -19.69 3.30 -6.56
C LYS A 334 -19.87 2.37 -7.76
N ARG A 335 -19.48 1.09 -7.64
CA ARG A 335 -19.61 0.08 -8.72
C ARG A 335 -19.00 0.58 -10.05
N LEU A 336 -17.79 1.11 -9.97
CA LEU A 336 -17.03 1.58 -11.12
C LEU A 336 -16.84 0.44 -12.13
N ASP A 337 -17.03 0.74 -13.42
CA ASP A 337 -16.70 -0.21 -14.49
C ASP A 337 -15.19 -0.32 -14.63
N MET A 338 -14.60 -1.36 -14.04
CA MET A 338 -13.17 -1.59 -14.10
C MET A 338 -12.75 -2.54 -15.23
N SER A 339 -13.62 -2.79 -16.20
CA SER A 339 -13.29 -3.64 -17.33
C SER A 339 -12.02 -3.18 -18.05
N PRO A 340 -11.21 -4.11 -18.60
CA PRO A 340 -11.42 -5.57 -18.61
C PRO A 340 -11.04 -6.27 -17.30
N PHE A 341 -10.60 -5.55 -16.27
CA PHE A 341 -10.26 -6.14 -14.99
C PHE A 341 -11.52 -6.60 -14.26
N VAL A 342 -11.42 -7.78 -13.64
CA VAL A 342 -12.47 -8.34 -12.79
C VAL A 342 -12.00 -8.32 -11.35
N VAL A 343 -12.94 -8.24 -10.41
CA VAL A 343 -12.61 -8.36 -8.99
C VAL A 343 -12.00 -9.74 -8.75
N THR A 344 -10.78 -9.75 -8.22
CA THR A 344 -10.03 -11.00 -7.99
C THR A 344 -10.16 -11.39 -6.52
N SER A 345 -10.52 -12.65 -6.26
CA SER A 345 -10.45 -13.21 -4.90
C SER A 345 -8.99 -13.37 -4.51
N SER A 346 -8.56 -12.72 -3.42
CA SER A 346 -7.18 -12.88 -2.93
C SER A 346 -7.08 -14.01 -1.91
N SER A 347 -5.92 -14.69 -1.90
CA SER A 347 -5.54 -15.67 -0.88
C SER A 347 -5.27 -15.04 0.49
N VAL A 348 -4.93 -13.75 0.51
CA VAL A 348 -4.85 -12.96 1.73
C VAL A 348 -6.28 -12.51 2.07
N PRO A 349 -6.85 -12.88 3.24
CA PRO A 349 -8.17 -12.41 3.64
C PRO A 349 -8.19 -10.89 3.61
N ALA A 350 -8.97 -10.26 2.74
CA ALA A 350 -9.23 -8.84 2.93
C ALA A 350 -10.14 -8.69 4.16
N PRO A 351 -10.01 -7.61 4.94
CA PRO A 351 -11.05 -7.29 5.90
C PRO A 351 -12.39 -7.16 5.18
N ASP A 352 -13.45 -7.77 5.72
CA ASP A 352 -14.78 -7.63 5.16
C ASP A 352 -15.38 -6.28 5.59
N PHE A 353 -15.08 -5.23 4.82
CA PHE A 353 -15.51 -3.88 5.11
C PHE A 353 -17.02 -3.68 5.12
N LYS A 354 -17.81 -4.65 4.60
CA LYS A 354 -19.27 -4.60 4.70
C LYS A 354 -19.77 -4.98 6.09
N THR A 355 -19.00 -5.79 6.82
CA THR A 355 -19.32 -6.23 8.18
C THR A 355 -18.56 -5.46 9.24
N MET A 356 -17.48 -4.77 8.88
CA MET A 356 -16.77 -3.84 9.77
C MET A 356 -17.68 -2.66 10.15
N ARG A 357 -17.65 -2.31 11.44
CA ARG A 357 -18.37 -1.15 12.00
C ARG A 357 -17.37 -0.12 12.51
N PRO A 358 -17.49 1.15 12.08
CA PRO A 358 -16.54 2.16 12.50
C PRO A 358 -16.78 2.46 13.98
N LEU A 359 -15.70 2.54 14.75
CA LEU A 359 -15.76 2.86 16.17
C LEU A 359 -15.43 4.34 16.42
N PRO A 360 -15.98 4.95 17.48
CA PRO A 360 -15.60 6.29 17.89
C PRO A 360 -14.09 6.38 18.14
N ARG A 361 -13.44 7.40 17.59
CA ARG A 361 -12.00 7.57 17.73
C ARG A 361 -11.63 8.28 19.01
N THR A 362 -10.52 7.84 19.60
CA THR A 362 -9.84 8.49 20.74
C THR A 362 -8.86 9.59 20.31
N TRP A 363 -8.33 9.52 19.09
CA TRP A 363 -7.37 10.47 18.51
C TRP A 363 -8.03 11.47 17.55
N ARG A 364 -7.49 12.70 17.50
CA ARG A 364 -7.97 13.78 16.63
C ARG A 364 -7.40 13.59 15.21
N PRO A 365 -8.22 13.61 14.15
CA PRO A 365 -7.72 13.56 12.78
C PRO A 365 -6.63 14.61 12.55
N PHE A 366 -5.73 14.34 11.60
CA PHE A 366 -4.90 15.40 11.04
C PHE A 366 -5.82 16.48 10.46
N GLU A 367 -5.91 17.63 11.12
CA GLU A 367 -6.51 18.82 10.53
C GLU A 367 -5.47 19.37 9.55
N ALA A 368 -5.67 19.09 8.26
CA ALA A 368 -4.85 19.71 7.23
C ALA A 368 -4.84 21.23 7.47
N PRO A 369 -3.66 21.87 7.53
CA PRO A 369 -3.59 23.32 7.55
C PRO A 369 -4.45 23.82 6.40
N LEU A 370 -5.42 24.70 6.66
CA LEU A 370 -6.21 25.35 5.61
C LEU A 370 -5.22 26.00 4.63
N VAL A 371 -4.92 25.31 3.54
CA VAL A 371 -4.14 25.88 2.44
C VAL A 371 -5.02 26.99 1.89
N ARG A 372 -4.72 28.23 2.30
CA ARG A 372 -5.37 29.41 1.73
C ARG A 372 -5.12 29.34 0.23
N ARG A 373 -6.18 29.10 -0.54
CA ARG A 373 -6.18 29.22 -2.01
C ARG A 373 -5.44 30.51 -2.36
N ARG A 374 -4.29 30.40 -3.05
CA ARG A 374 -3.66 31.51 -3.74
C ARG A 374 -3.99 31.42 -5.21
#